data_AF-A0AAX4IC25-F1
#
_entry.id   AF-A0AAX4IC25-F1
#
_cell.length_a   1.000
_cell.length_b   1.000
_cell.length_c   1.000
_cell.angle_alpha   90.00
_cell.angle_beta   90.00
_cell.angle_gamma   90.00
#
_symmetry.space_group_name_H-M   'P 1'
#
loop_
_entity.id
_entity.type
_entity.pdbx_description
1 polymer ?
#
loop_
_entity_poly.entity_id
_entity_poly.type
_entity_poly.pdbx_seq_one_letter_code
_entity_poly.pdbx_strand_id
1 'polypeptide(L)'
;MQLFCSYFFLFTFLPFCLGFRVHSQNPRLQYNKRDITGNYVIDQQENSPFGCSESQIIALERAITEARYLAGKASAVLGKPGSEFSQAYRLWFGMYMLKSNKEDNSKPATRDAIRKNNFDAVRQMKWPGPTNRVPQWYNDNLSPTGLTFTCAAENDESCSSGTIAMVYEDGHQHQGHKWAGNVILLCRGFFLKKSHKTMIKTWRKSKDEASLSAGFALLHEVQHISAIVGKERRCIDAKNLAPAPNDVSKLCYHYHWSNSCANIPDAMKISNAQNMAFFALEVTANPTTGEPSKEQRQP
;
A
#
# COMPACT_ATOMS: atom_id res chain seq x y z
N MET A 1 69.24 -36.13 -15.21
CA MET A 1 68.45 -36.00 -16.45
C MET A 1 67.09 -35.45 -16.04
N GLN A 2 66.80 -34.16 -16.25
CA GLN A 2 66.11 -33.62 -17.46
C GLN A 2 64.78 -34.36 -17.70
N LEU A 3 63.57 -33.77 -17.76
CA LEU A 3 63.07 -32.43 -18.12
C LEU A 3 61.74 -32.17 -17.35
N PHE A 4 61.48 -30.97 -16.83
CA PHE A 4 60.66 -29.92 -17.45
C PHE A 4 59.37 -30.39 -18.14
N CYS A 5 58.21 -30.08 -17.55
CA CYS A 5 57.14 -29.40 -18.29
C CYS A 5 56.15 -28.71 -17.34
N SER A 6 56.19 -27.39 -17.40
CA SER A 6 55.30 -26.44 -16.74
C SER A 6 53.92 -26.45 -17.38
N TYR A 7 52.84 -26.39 -16.60
CA TYR A 7 51.63 -25.69 -17.02
C TYR A 7 51.04 -24.89 -15.85
N PHE A 8 51.20 -23.58 -15.99
CA PHE A 8 50.51 -22.54 -15.25
C PHE A 8 49.01 -22.59 -15.57
N PHE A 9 48.14 -22.63 -14.56
CA PHE A 9 46.81 -22.03 -14.65
C PHE A 9 46.57 -21.21 -13.38
N LEU A 10 46.71 -19.90 -13.51
CA LEU A 10 46.21 -18.91 -12.55
C LEU A 10 44.68 -19.03 -12.53
N PHE A 11 44.11 -19.54 -11.45
CA PHE A 11 42.72 -19.24 -11.10
C PHE A 11 42.71 -18.00 -10.20
N THR A 12 42.48 -16.84 -10.81
CA THR A 12 42.11 -15.61 -10.10
C THR A 12 40.73 -15.82 -9.46
N PHE A 13 40.69 -15.93 -8.14
CA PHE A 13 39.47 -15.79 -7.35
C PHE A 13 38.94 -14.35 -7.47
N LEU A 14 37.98 -14.13 -8.37
CA LEU A 14 37.09 -12.98 -8.29
C LEU A 14 35.94 -13.32 -7.32
N PRO A 15 35.64 -12.48 -6.33
CA PRO A 15 34.43 -12.66 -5.54
C PRO A 15 33.23 -12.33 -6.44
N PHE A 16 32.45 -13.36 -6.75
CA PHE A 16 31.12 -13.22 -7.31
C PHE A 16 30.25 -12.50 -6.27
N CYS A 17 30.21 -11.17 -6.34
CA CYS A 17 29.10 -10.40 -5.80
C CYS A 17 27.87 -10.74 -6.64
N LEU A 18 27.13 -11.79 -6.26
CA LEU A 18 25.77 -12.03 -6.71
C LEU A 18 24.86 -10.97 -6.08
N GLY A 19 24.95 -9.75 -6.59
CA GLY A 19 23.87 -8.78 -6.47
C GLY A 19 22.71 -9.28 -7.32
N PHE A 20 21.66 -9.79 -6.70
CA PHE A 20 20.38 -9.99 -7.36
C PHE A 20 19.83 -8.62 -7.77
N ARG A 21 20.21 -8.16 -8.96
CA ARG A 21 19.42 -7.17 -9.71
C ARG A 21 18.20 -7.91 -10.23
N VAL A 22 17.05 -7.68 -9.59
CA VAL A 22 15.76 -7.97 -10.22
C VAL A 22 15.61 -6.97 -11.38
N HIS A 23 16.06 -7.38 -12.56
CA HIS A 23 15.77 -6.67 -13.80
C HIS A 23 14.32 -7.00 -14.17
N SER A 24 13.41 -6.05 -13.93
CA SER A 24 12.06 -6.08 -14.48
C SER A 24 12.15 -5.91 -16.00
N GLN A 25 12.30 -7.02 -16.73
CA GLN A 25 12.17 -7.05 -18.18
C GLN A 25 10.69 -7.12 -18.55
N ASN A 26 10.00 -5.99 -18.53
CA ASN A 26 8.75 -5.84 -19.28
C ASN A 26 8.75 -4.49 -20.02
N PRO A 27 9.03 -4.48 -21.34
CA PRO A 27 9.16 -3.25 -22.13
C PRO A 27 7.83 -2.53 -22.42
N ARG A 28 6.68 -3.00 -21.89
CA ARG A 28 5.37 -2.33 -22.06
C ARG A 28 4.90 -1.47 -20.88
N LEU A 29 5.64 -1.40 -19.78
CA LEU A 29 5.35 -0.46 -18.69
C LEU A 29 5.97 0.92 -18.99
N GLN A 30 5.49 1.58 -20.06
CA GLN A 30 5.87 2.96 -20.41
C GLN A 30 4.85 4.01 -19.93
N TYR A 31 3.97 3.67 -18.98
CA TYR A 31 3.08 4.68 -18.41
C TYR A 31 3.84 5.53 -17.39
N ASN A 32 4.17 6.75 -17.80
CA ASN A 32 4.64 7.79 -16.90
C ASN A 32 3.59 8.04 -15.82
N LYS A 33 4.03 8.03 -14.57
CA LYS A 33 3.38 8.50 -13.34
C LYS A 33 2.02 9.23 -13.54
N ARG A 34 0.95 8.73 -12.91
CA ARG A 34 -0.41 9.31 -12.79
C ARG A 34 -1.29 9.20 -14.04
N ASP A 35 -1.48 7.98 -14.52
CA ASP A 35 -2.31 7.72 -15.69
C ASP A 35 -3.66 7.09 -15.32
N ILE A 36 -4.21 7.35 -14.12
CA ILE A 36 -5.60 6.97 -13.86
C ILE A 36 -6.53 8.01 -14.50
N THR A 37 -7.06 7.69 -15.67
CA THR A 37 -7.94 8.56 -16.49
C THR A 37 -9.42 8.43 -16.11
N GLY A 38 -9.80 7.34 -15.44
CA GLY A 38 -11.17 7.09 -14.98
C GLY A 38 -11.24 6.15 -13.78
N ASN A 39 -12.32 6.27 -13.01
CA ASN A 39 -12.67 5.30 -11.96
C ASN A 39 -14.00 4.65 -12.36
N TYR A 40 -14.10 3.34 -12.18
CA TYR A 40 -15.22 2.53 -12.63
C TYR A 40 -15.67 1.55 -11.54
N VAL A 41 -16.88 1.04 -11.64
CA VAL A 41 -17.37 -0.06 -10.79
C VAL A 41 -18.03 -1.14 -11.64
N ILE A 42 -17.80 -2.41 -11.29
CA ILE A 42 -18.53 -3.51 -11.91
C ILE A 42 -19.95 -3.53 -11.35
N ASP A 43 -20.94 -3.43 -12.23
CA ASP A 43 -22.35 -3.42 -11.83
C ASP A 43 -22.90 -4.84 -11.67
N GLN A 44 -23.74 -5.06 -10.67
CA GLN A 44 -24.46 -6.32 -10.47
C GLN A 44 -25.71 -6.46 -11.37
N GLN A 45 -26.18 -5.37 -12.00
CA GLN A 45 -27.39 -5.39 -12.84
C GLN A 45 -27.35 -6.40 -14.00
N GLU A 46 -26.16 -6.85 -14.43
CA GLU A 46 -25.99 -7.85 -15.48
C GLU A 46 -25.71 -9.28 -14.96
N ASN A 47 -26.06 -9.59 -13.70
CA ASN A 47 -25.76 -10.88 -13.06
C ASN A 47 -24.26 -11.22 -13.04
N SER A 48 -23.39 -10.21 -13.07
CA SER A 48 -21.95 -10.40 -12.92
C SER A 48 -21.66 -11.00 -11.53
N PRO A 49 -20.96 -12.15 -11.43
CA PRO A 49 -20.59 -12.74 -10.14
C PRO A 49 -19.64 -11.84 -9.32
N PHE A 50 -19.09 -10.82 -9.97
CA PHE A 50 -18.16 -9.83 -9.41
C PHE A 50 -18.76 -8.41 -9.37
N GLY A 51 -20.08 -8.30 -9.59
CA GLY A 51 -20.81 -7.04 -9.59
C GLY A 51 -21.10 -6.54 -8.18
N CYS A 52 -20.96 -5.24 -7.98
CA CYS A 52 -21.36 -4.56 -6.76
C CYS A 52 -22.85 -4.20 -6.80
N SER A 53 -23.59 -4.56 -5.75
CA SER A 53 -24.95 -4.04 -5.53
C SER A 53 -24.95 -2.52 -5.31
N GLU A 54 -26.08 -1.85 -5.52
CA GLU A 54 -26.24 -0.42 -5.20
C GLU A 54 -25.82 -0.07 -3.77
N SER A 55 -26.14 -0.95 -2.81
CA SER A 55 -25.75 -0.76 -1.42
C SER A 55 -24.22 -0.79 -1.21
N GLN A 56 -23.53 -1.66 -1.94
CA GLN A 56 -22.06 -1.76 -1.93
C GLN A 56 -21.43 -0.56 -2.66
N ILE A 57 -22.02 -0.10 -3.75
CA ILE A 57 -21.62 1.10 -4.49
C ILE A 57 -21.70 2.33 -3.57
N ILE A 58 -22.80 2.52 -2.83
CA ILE A 58 -22.94 3.62 -1.85
C ILE A 58 -21.91 3.48 -0.71
N ALA A 59 -21.68 2.25 -0.22
CA ALA A 59 -20.67 2.02 0.81
C ALA A 59 -19.25 2.31 0.31
N LEU A 60 -18.95 2.01 -0.95
CA LEU A 60 -17.68 2.31 -1.61
C LEU A 60 -17.47 3.81 -1.76
N GLU A 61 -18.49 4.59 -2.14
CA GLU A 61 -18.41 6.06 -2.20
C GLU A 61 -18.00 6.64 -0.85
N ARG A 62 -18.61 6.13 0.23
CA ARG A 62 -18.25 6.51 1.60
C ARG A 62 -16.80 6.13 1.92
N ALA A 63 -16.38 4.90 1.59
CA ALA A 63 -15.01 4.46 1.82
C ALA A 63 -13.97 5.29 1.05
N ILE A 64 -14.25 5.68 -0.21
CA ILE A 64 -13.41 6.59 -1.00
C ILE A 64 -13.30 7.95 -0.33
N THR A 65 -14.41 8.49 0.15
CA THR A 65 -14.43 9.78 0.87
C THR A 65 -13.60 9.71 2.16
N GLU A 66 -13.74 8.63 2.93
CA GLU A 66 -12.94 8.38 4.14
C GLU A 66 -11.44 8.21 3.84
N ALA A 67 -11.08 7.45 2.81
CA ALA A 67 -9.69 7.26 2.39
C ALA A 67 -9.04 8.58 1.97
N ARG A 68 -9.75 9.41 1.20
CA ARG A 68 -9.31 10.76 0.82
C ARG A 68 -9.12 11.67 2.03
N TYR A 69 -10.01 11.57 3.02
CA TYR A 69 -9.89 12.32 4.27
C TYR A 69 -8.63 11.94 5.05
N LEU A 70 -8.40 10.65 5.27
CA LEU A 70 -7.19 10.13 5.92
C LEU A 70 -5.92 10.58 5.19
N ALA A 71 -5.88 10.39 3.87
CA ALA A 71 -4.76 10.80 3.03
C ALA A 71 -4.53 12.32 3.08
N GLY A 72 -5.60 13.12 3.11
CA GLY A 72 -5.51 14.56 3.25
C GLY A 72 -4.91 15.00 4.59
N LYS A 73 -5.25 14.33 5.69
CA LYS A 73 -4.66 14.59 7.02
C LYS A 73 -3.18 14.22 7.05
N ALA A 74 -2.81 13.06 6.52
CA ALA A 74 -1.43 12.63 6.39
C ALA A 74 -0.60 13.61 5.54
N SER A 75 -1.12 14.00 4.37
CA SER A 75 -0.46 14.95 3.48
C SER A 75 -0.22 16.30 4.15
N ALA A 76 -1.22 16.84 4.86
CA ALA A 76 -1.11 18.12 5.57
C ALA A 76 -0.01 18.08 6.64
N VAL A 77 0.13 16.97 7.36
CA VAL A 77 1.20 16.79 8.36
C VAL A 77 2.56 16.71 7.69
N LEU A 78 2.72 15.88 6.67
CA LEU A 78 3.97 15.74 5.92
C LEU A 78 4.34 17.02 5.15
N GLY A 79 3.40 17.94 4.97
CA GLY A 79 3.67 19.26 4.41
C GLY A 79 4.37 20.23 5.35
N LYS A 80 4.45 19.91 6.65
CA LYS A 80 5.18 20.72 7.64
C LYS A 80 6.66 20.34 7.62
N PRO A 81 7.59 21.30 7.46
CA PRO A 81 9.03 21.05 7.62
C PRO A 81 9.33 20.41 8.98
N GLY A 82 10.25 19.42 9.00
CA GLY A 82 10.65 18.70 10.20
C GLY A 82 9.68 17.60 10.66
N SER A 83 8.56 17.38 9.96
CA SER A 83 7.62 16.30 10.32
C SER A 83 8.22 14.89 10.14
N GLU A 84 9.30 14.75 9.37
CA GLU A 84 10.16 13.56 9.28
C GLU A 84 10.83 13.19 10.60
N PHE A 85 10.83 14.10 11.57
CA PHE A 85 11.31 13.87 12.92
C PHE A 85 10.20 13.75 13.96
N SER A 86 8.93 13.82 13.55
CA SER A 86 7.79 13.66 14.46
C SER A 86 7.68 12.23 15.01
N GLN A 87 6.98 12.08 16.13
CA GLN A 87 6.77 10.77 16.76
C GLN A 87 6.05 9.79 15.80
N ALA A 88 5.01 10.25 15.12
CA ALA A 88 4.25 9.42 14.18
C ALA A 88 5.08 9.00 12.97
N TYR A 89 5.91 9.90 12.43
CA TYR A 89 6.79 9.57 11.30
C TYR A 89 7.80 8.49 11.69
N ARG A 90 8.47 8.67 12.82
CA ARG A 90 9.45 7.71 13.35
C ARG A 90 8.84 6.33 13.60
N LEU A 91 7.63 6.32 14.17
CA LEU A 91 6.91 5.09 14.45
C LEU A 91 6.58 4.32 13.16
N TRP A 92 6.03 5.01 12.17
CA TRP A 92 5.44 4.37 11.00
C TRP A 92 6.34 4.30 9.77
N PHE A 93 7.37 5.15 9.68
CA PHE A 93 8.30 5.23 8.55
C PHE A 93 9.76 5.00 8.96
N GLY A 94 10.03 4.91 10.26
CA GLY A 94 11.35 4.56 10.78
C GLY A 94 12.23 5.76 11.11
N MET A 95 13.39 5.47 11.70
CA MET A 95 14.34 6.45 12.21
C MET A 95 15.75 6.17 11.70
N TYR A 96 16.63 7.13 11.93
CA TYR A 96 18.07 6.92 11.92
C TYR A 96 18.51 6.02 13.09
N MET A 97 19.23 4.93 12.81
CA MET A 97 20.06 4.25 13.82
C MET A 97 21.54 4.38 13.44
N LEU A 98 22.25 5.18 14.24
CA LEU A 98 23.71 5.32 14.25
C LEU A 98 24.33 3.95 14.49
N LYS A 99 24.81 3.31 13.42
CA LYS A 99 26.03 2.49 13.29
C LYS A 99 25.75 1.41 12.25
N SER A 100 26.40 1.57 11.11
CA SER A 100 26.37 0.69 9.93
C SER A 100 25.04 0.59 9.16
N ASN A 101 25.06 1.17 7.95
CA ASN A 101 24.21 0.87 6.78
C ASN A 101 23.03 1.80 6.45
N LYS A 102 23.37 2.88 5.73
CA LYS A 102 22.80 3.37 4.45
C LYS A 102 21.32 3.71 4.24
N GLU A 103 20.36 3.41 5.12
CA GLU A 103 18.95 3.65 4.80
C GLU A 103 18.27 4.57 5.82
N ASP A 104 18.39 5.88 5.56
CA ASP A 104 17.75 6.94 6.33
C ASP A 104 16.47 7.41 5.63
N ASN A 105 15.33 7.14 6.27
CA ASN A 105 14.01 7.55 5.83
C ASN A 105 13.60 8.93 6.36
N SER A 106 14.26 9.45 7.40
CA SER A 106 13.96 10.75 8.02
C SER A 106 14.59 11.91 7.25
N LYS A 107 14.47 11.90 5.92
CA LYS A 107 14.96 12.95 5.03
C LYS A 107 13.80 13.80 4.50
N PRO A 108 13.98 15.13 4.33
CA PRO A 108 12.99 15.98 3.70
C PRO A 108 12.53 15.44 2.34
N ALA A 109 13.46 14.94 1.51
CA ALA A 109 13.14 14.37 0.21
C ALA A 109 12.27 13.11 0.30
N THR A 110 12.52 12.22 1.27
CA THR A 110 11.71 11.02 1.49
C THR A 110 10.32 11.39 1.98
N ARG A 111 10.22 12.31 2.95
CA ARG A 111 8.93 12.88 3.41
C ARG A 111 8.13 13.47 2.25
N ASP A 112 8.75 14.31 1.43
CA ASP A 112 8.09 14.97 0.30
C ASP A 112 7.65 13.96 -0.76
N ALA A 113 8.45 12.91 -1.00
CA ALA A 113 8.09 11.81 -1.88
C ALA A 113 6.89 11.02 -1.34
N ILE A 114 6.86 10.68 -0.05
CA ILE A 114 5.72 10.01 0.59
C ILE A 114 4.47 10.89 0.50
N ARG A 115 4.56 12.17 0.88
CA ARG A 115 3.44 13.12 0.77
C ARG A 115 2.86 13.14 -0.63
N LYS A 116 3.70 13.42 -1.63
CA LYS A 116 3.28 13.65 -3.01
C LYS A 116 2.74 12.39 -3.67
N ASN A 117 3.38 11.26 -3.44
CA ASN A 117 3.12 10.05 -4.21
C ASN A 117 2.15 9.11 -3.50
N ASN A 118 2.24 8.96 -2.18
CA ASN A 118 1.43 8.00 -1.43
C ASN A 118 0.15 8.63 -0.85
N PHE A 119 0.11 9.94 -0.58
CA PHE A 119 -1.04 10.61 0.04
C PHE A 119 -1.76 11.61 -0.86
N ASP A 120 -1.04 12.53 -1.52
CA ASP A 120 -1.68 13.50 -2.44
C ASP A 120 -2.35 12.80 -3.63
N ALA A 121 -1.75 11.73 -4.15
CA ALA A 121 -2.35 10.93 -5.21
C ALA A 121 -3.68 10.29 -4.78
N VAL A 122 -3.72 9.70 -3.58
CA VAL A 122 -4.95 9.08 -3.04
C VAL A 122 -6.02 10.12 -2.74
N ARG A 123 -5.64 11.29 -2.22
CA ARG A 123 -6.56 12.41 -1.99
C ARG A 123 -7.26 12.86 -3.29
N GLN A 124 -6.60 12.71 -4.43
CA GLN A 124 -7.13 13.05 -5.76
C GLN A 124 -7.96 11.95 -6.42
N MET A 125 -8.03 10.76 -5.81
CA MET A 125 -8.88 9.67 -6.31
C MET A 125 -10.34 10.16 -6.41
N LYS A 126 -10.99 9.82 -7.53
CA LYS A 126 -12.36 10.24 -7.79
C LYS A 126 -13.31 9.07 -7.53
N TRP A 127 -14.48 9.41 -7.02
CA TRP A 127 -15.63 8.51 -7.07
C TRP A 127 -15.94 8.18 -8.54
N PRO A 128 -16.14 6.90 -8.93
CA PRO A 128 -16.62 6.54 -10.26
C PRO A 128 -17.83 7.37 -10.73
N GLY A 129 -18.76 7.69 -9.83
CA GLY A 129 -20.01 8.33 -10.22
C GLY A 129 -21.06 7.30 -10.61
N PRO A 130 -22.34 7.71 -10.68
CA PRO A 130 -23.45 6.78 -10.91
C PRO A 130 -23.47 6.17 -12.33
N THR A 131 -22.76 6.75 -13.30
CA THR A 131 -22.79 6.36 -14.71
C THR A 131 -21.53 5.62 -15.19
N ASN A 132 -20.42 5.63 -14.43
CA ASN A 132 -19.18 4.96 -14.83
C ASN A 132 -19.20 3.50 -14.37
N ARG A 133 -20.14 2.77 -14.94
CA ARG A 133 -20.44 1.38 -14.62
C ARG A 133 -20.00 0.50 -15.77
N VAL A 134 -19.29 -0.56 -15.43
CA VAL A 134 -18.84 -1.56 -16.39
C VAL A 134 -19.63 -2.84 -16.09
N PRO A 135 -20.25 -3.47 -17.10
CA PRO A 135 -21.13 -4.61 -16.87
C PRO A 135 -20.40 -5.84 -16.30
N GLN A 136 -19.16 -6.06 -16.75
CA GLN A 136 -18.35 -7.21 -16.38
C GLN A 136 -16.87 -6.92 -16.58
N TRP A 137 -16.04 -7.58 -15.80
CA TRP A 137 -14.59 -7.41 -15.82
C TRP A 137 -13.83 -8.29 -16.83
N TYR A 138 -14.47 -9.33 -17.40
CA TYR A 138 -13.84 -10.19 -18.42
C TYR A 138 -13.82 -9.51 -19.80
N ASN A 139 -12.89 -9.94 -20.67
CA ASN A 139 -12.72 -9.54 -22.09
C ASN A 139 -12.26 -8.09 -22.36
N ASP A 140 -11.08 -7.67 -21.87
CA ASP A 140 -10.43 -6.39 -22.23
C ASP A 140 -11.29 -5.12 -22.04
N ASN A 141 -12.41 -5.22 -21.32
CA ASN A 141 -13.37 -4.13 -21.12
C ASN A 141 -12.90 -3.10 -20.07
N LEU A 142 -11.79 -3.40 -19.39
CA LEU A 142 -11.21 -2.52 -18.39
C LEU A 142 -10.20 -1.59 -19.07
N SER A 143 -10.28 -0.30 -18.74
CA SER A 143 -9.28 0.66 -19.18
C SER A 143 -7.92 0.31 -18.55
N PRO A 144 -6.83 0.15 -19.34
CA PRO A 144 -5.46 -0.02 -18.82
C PRO A 144 -5.03 1.13 -17.91
N THR A 145 -5.60 2.31 -18.17
CA THR A 145 -5.44 3.56 -17.44
C THR A 145 -6.60 3.83 -16.47
N GLY A 146 -7.45 2.83 -16.19
CA GLY A 146 -8.58 2.95 -15.27
C GLY A 146 -8.27 2.32 -13.91
N LEU A 147 -9.02 2.78 -12.90
CA LEU A 147 -9.18 2.06 -11.63
C LEU A 147 -10.60 1.50 -11.56
N THR A 148 -10.73 0.18 -11.47
CA THR A 148 -12.04 -0.49 -11.40
C THR A 148 -12.23 -1.13 -10.03
N PHE A 149 -13.38 -0.87 -9.42
CA PHE A 149 -13.81 -1.53 -8.20
C PHE A 149 -14.76 -2.68 -8.53
N THR A 150 -14.57 -3.80 -7.85
CA THR A 150 -15.40 -4.99 -8.02
C THR A 150 -15.71 -5.60 -6.66
N CYS A 151 -16.83 -6.30 -6.55
CA CYS A 151 -17.30 -6.91 -5.32
C CYS A 151 -17.30 -8.42 -5.48
N ALA A 152 -16.56 -9.13 -4.63
CA ALA A 152 -16.49 -10.57 -4.70
C ALA A 152 -17.84 -11.21 -4.36
N ALA A 153 -18.13 -12.35 -4.99
CA ALA A 153 -19.18 -13.26 -4.55
C ALA A 153 -18.91 -13.74 -3.11
N GLU A 154 -19.96 -14.17 -2.40
CA GLU A 154 -19.85 -14.56 -0.98
C GLU A 154 -18.86 -15.71 -0.72
N ASN A 155 -18.68 -16.59 -1.69
CA ASN A 155 -17.84 -17.78 -1.62
C ASN A 155 -16.57 -17.70 -2.48
N ASP A 156 -16.17 -16.49 -2.91
CA ASP A 156 -14.96 -16.32 -3.71
C ASP A 156 -13.70 -16.69 -2.91
N GLU A 157 -12.85 -17.54 -3.48
CA GLU A 157 -11.64 -18.02 -2.83
C GLU A 157 -10.63 -16.90 -2.54
N SER A 158 -10.62 -15.82 -3.33
CA SER A 158 -9.78 -14.64 -3.09
C SER A 158 -10.13 -13.94 -1.79
N CYS A 159 -11.35 -14.12 -1.30
CA CYS A 159 -11.85 -13.57 -0.03
C CYS A 159 -11.72 -14.54 1.15
N SER A 160 -11.02 -15.66 0.97
CA SER A 160 -10.73 -16.61 2.05
C SER A 160 -9.80 -16.03 3.13
N SER A 161 -9.70 -16.71 4.27
CA SER A 161 -8.77 -16.39 5.37
C SER A 161 -8.88 -14.95 5.93
N GLY A 162 -10.07 -14.33 5.85
CA GLY A 162 -10.31 -13.01 6.42
C GLY A 162 -9.81 -11.85 5.58
N THR A 163 -9.40 -12.09 4.33
CA THR A 163 -9.11 -11.05 3.35
C THR A 163 -10.31 -10.12 3.18
N ILE A 164 -10.05 -8.82 3.23
CA ILE A 164 -11.10 -7.80 3.15
C ILE A 164 -11.11 -7.08 1.81
N ALA A 165 -9.95 -6.93 1.17
CA ALA A 165 -9.81 -6.40 -0.17
C ALA A 165 -8.49 -6.90 -0.76
N MET A 166 -8.35 -6.81 -2.08
CA MET A 166 -7.11 -7.11 -2.79
C MET A 166 -6.96 -6.22 -4.01
N VAL A 167 -5.71 -6.01 -4.43
CA VAL A 167 -5.37 -5.26 -5.63
C VAL A 167 -4.75 -6.15 -6.68
N TYR A 168 -5.13 -5.89 -7.92
CA TYR A 168 -4.49 -6.43 -9.09
C TYR A 168 -4.14 -5.30 -10.06
N GLU A 169 -2.87 -5.17 -10.39
CA GLU A 169 -2.39 -4.14 -11.31
C GLU A 169 -2.58 -4.53 -12.77
N ASP A 170 -2.60 -3.52 -13.64
CA ASP A 170 -2.57 -3.75 -15.09
C ASP A 170 -1.40 -4.67 -15.46
N GLY A 171 -1.73 -5.71 -16.20
CA GLY A 171 -0.81 -6.73 -16.63
C GLY A 171 -0.47 -7.81 -15.61
N HIS A 172 -1.18 -7.87 -14.48
CA HIS A 172 -1.13 -9.02 -13.57
C HIS A 172 -1.40 -10.33 -14.34
N GLN A 173 -0.59 -11.36 -14.10
CA GLN A 173 -0.77 -12.67 -14.73
C GLN A 173 -1.33 -13.65 -13.72
N HIS A 174 -2.51 -14.21 -14.03
CA HIS A 174 -3.13 -15.27 -13.26
C HIS A 174 -3.58 -16.40 -14.19
N GLN A 175 -3.15 -17.63 -13.91
CA GLN A 175 -3.51 -18.84 -14.68
C GLN A 175 -3.34 -18.70 -16.22
N GLY A 176 -2.27 -18.04 -16.66
CA GLY A 176 -1.98 -17.85 -18.09
C GLY A 176 -2.72 -16.68 -18.77
N HIS A 177 -3.62 -15.99 -18.05
CA HIS A 177 -4.29 -14.78 -18.51
C HIS A 177 -3.62 -13.53 -17.95
N LYS A 178 -3.49 -12.51 -18.81
CA LYS A 178 -2.99 -11.20 -18.43
C LYS A 178 -4.18 -10.26 -18.22
N TRP A 179 -4.23 -9.62 -17.06
CA TRP A 179 -5.30 -8.71 -16.71
C TRP A 179 -5.08 -7.36 -17.40
N ALA A 180 -6.16 -6.78 -17.92
CA ALA A 180 -6.17 -5.42 -18.44
C ALA A 180 -6.72 -4.48 -17.35
N GLY A 181 -6.03 -3.39 -17.05
CA GLY A 181 -6.45 -2.38 -16.08
C GLY A 181 -6.15 -2.70 -14.62
N ASN A 182 -6.34 -1.69 -13.76
CA ASN A 182 -6.12 -1.80 -12.32
C ASN A 182 -7.45 -2.11 -11.62
N VAL A 183 -7.45 -3.13 -10.77
CA VAL A 183 -8.65 -3.64 -10.12
C VAL A 183 -8.45 -3.68 -8.61
N ILE A 184 -9.45 -3.20 -7.86
CA ILE A 184 -9.59 -3.45 -6.43
C ILE A 184 -10.80 -4.36 -6.21
N LEU A 185 -10.54 -5.58 -5.76
CA LEU A 185 -11.56 -6.55 -5.36
C LEU A 185 -11.92 -6.32 -3.89
N LEU A 186 -13.22 -6.13 -3.63
CA LEU A 186 -13.76 -5.85 -2.30
C LEU A 186 -14.52 -7.07 -1.79
N CYS A 187 -14.08 -7.63 -0.68
CA CYS A 187 -14.71 -8.78 -0.04
C CYS A 187 -15.86 -8.34 0.88
N ARG A 188 -16.73 -9.28 1.28
CA ARG A 188 -17.80 -9.03 2.26
C ARG A 188 -17.29 -8.33 3.53
N GLY A 189 -16.11 -8.73 4.02
CA GLY A 189 -15.49 -8.15 5.21
C GLY A 189 -15.19 -6.65 5.12
N PHE A 190 -15.02 -6.09 3.91
CA PHE A 190 -14.87 -4.65 3.67
C PHE A 190 -16.15 -3.89 4.03
N PHE A 191 -17.29 -4.38 3.58
CA PHE A 191 -18.58 -3.72 3.77
C PHE A 191 -19.11 -3.86 5.21
N LEU A 192 -18.60 -4.84 5.96
CA LEU A 192 -18.93 -5.05 7.38
C LEU A 192 -18.07 -4.21 8.35
N LYS A 193 -17.11 -3.42 7.84
CA LYS A 193 -16.26 -2.60 8.69
C LYS A 193 -17.05 -1.52 9.43
N LYS A 194 -16.55 -1.15 10.62
CA LYS A 194 -17.10 -0.06 11.41
C LYS A 194 -16.84 1.29 10.75
N SER A 195 -17.64 2.29 11.13
CA SER A 195 -17.48 3.64 10.61
C SER A 195 -16.10 4.22 10.91
N HIS A 196 -15.60 5.08 10.03
CA HIS A 196 -14.36 5.82 10.26
C HIS A 196 -14.35 6.63 11.57
N LYS A 197 -15.50 7.23 11.93
CA LYS A 197 -15.65 7.96 13.21
C LYS A 197 -15.45 7.03 14.42
N THR A 198 -15.99 5.81 14.36
CA THR A 198 -15.78 4.80 15.40
C THR A 198 -14.32 4.40 15.48
N MET A 199 -13.67 4.12 14.34
CA MET A 199 -12.25 3.76 14.27
C MET A 199 -11.36 4.83 14.93
N ILE A 200 -11.55 6.12 14.59
CA ILE A 200 -10.76 7.21 15.20
C ILE A 200 -11.02 7.28 16.71
N LYS A 201 -12.28 7.19 17.13
CA LYS A 201 -12.65 7.26 18.55
C LYS A 201 -11.99 6.15 19.35
N THR A 202 -12.05 4.92 18.86
CA THR A 202 -11.45 3.77 19.54
C THR A 202 -9.92 3.83 19.48
N TRP A 203 -9.31 4.22 18.34
CA TRP A 203 -7.86 4.41 18.23
C TRP A 203 -7.30 5.37 19.28
N ARG A 204 -8.01 6.47 19.56
CA ARG A 204 -7.63 7.43 20.61
C ARG A 204 -7.70 6.83 22.02
N LYS A 205 -8.63 5.92 22.27
CA LYS A 205 -8.88 5.32 23.58
C LYS A 205 -7.95 4.13 23.83
N SER A 206 -7.91 3.20 22.89
CA SER A 206 -7.10 1.99 22.90
C SER A 206 -6.90 1.52 21.47
N LYS A 207 -5.64 1.47 21.03
CA LYS A 207 -5.30 1.04 19.67
C LYS A 207 -5.59 -0.45 19.47
N ASP A 208 -5.62 -1.25 20.53
CA ASP A 208 -5.94 -2.68 20.49
C ASP A 208 -7.45 -2.94 20.31
N GLU A 209 -8.29 -2.00 20.78
CA GLU A 209 -9.74 -2.06 20.58
C GLU A 209 -10.18 -1.48 19.22
N ALA A 210 -9.24 -0.94 18.43
CA ALA A 210 -9.57 -0.20 17.22
C ALA A 210 -9.89 -1.12 16.03
N SER A 211 -11.19 -1.25 15.73
CA SER A 211 -11.62 -1.82 14.45
C SER A 211 -11.37 -0.83 13.32
N LEU A 212 -10.58 -1.25 12.33
CA LEU A 212 -10.28 -0.47 11.12
C LEU A 212 -11.54 -0.26 10.26
N SER A 213 -11.64 0.88 9.58
CA SER A 213 -12.77 1.23 8.70
C SER A 213 -12.54 0.78 7.25
N ALA A 214 -13.60 0.81 6.44
CA ALA A 214 -13.51 0.56 5.00
C ALA A 214 -12.59 1.58 4.31
N GLY A 215 -12.67 2.86 4.66
CA GLY A 215 -11.74 3.88 4.14
C GLY A 215 -10.28 3.67 4.53
N PHE A 216 -10.00 3.08 5.71
CA PHE A 216 -8.64 2.69 6.08
C PHE A 216 -8.13 1.57 5.16
N ALA A 217 -8.93 0.52 4.99
CA ALA A 217 -8.58 -0.60 4.11
C ALA A 217 -8.36 -0.12 2.68
N LEU A 218 -9.23 0.77 2.18
CA LEU A 218 -9.05 1.32 0.84
C LEU A 218 -7.79 2.19 0.71
N LEU A 219 -7.46 2.99 1.74
CA LEU A 219 -6.19 3.74 1.75
C LEU A 219 -4.98 2.81 1.67
N HIS A 220 -5.05 1.64 2.32
CA HIS A 220 -4.05 0.58 2.22
C HIS A 220 -3.96 0.04 0.79
N GLU A 221 -5.07 -0.47 0.23
CA GLU A 221 -5.09 -1.12 -1.09
C GLU A 221 -4.51 -0.24 -2.21
N VAL A 222 -4.89 1.04 -2.21
CA VAL A 222 -4.45 1.98 -3.25
C VAL A 222 -2.92 2.17 -3.27
N GLN A 223 -2.22 1.90 -2.17
CA GLN A 223 -0.76 1.97 -2.15
C GLN A 223 -0.09 0.92 -3.03
N HIS A 224 -0.79 -0.17 -3.37
CA HIS A 224 -0.28 -1.21 -4.26
C HIS A 224 -0.39 -0.86 -5.75
N ILE A 225 -1.06 0.24 -6.10
CA ILE A 225 -1.33 0.60 -7.50
C ILE A 225 -0.29 1.60 -8.00
N SER A 226 0.68 1.12 -8.78
CA SER A 226 1.76 1.95 -9.34
C SER A 226 1.24 3.05 -10.27
N ALA A 227 0.09 2.87 -10.93
CA ALA A 227 -0.53 3.93 -11.72
C ALA A 227 -0.95 5.13 -10.86
N ILE A 228 -1.20 4.93 -9.56
CA ILE A 228 -1.58 5.97 -8.59
C ILE A 228 -0.35 6.51 -7.87
N VAL A 229 0.38 5.64 -7.18
CA VAL A 229 1.51 6.06 -6.33
C VAL A 229 2.84 6.18 -7.08
N GLY A 230 2.91 5.71 -8.33
CA GLY A 230 4.14 5.63 -9.10
C GLY A 230 4.96 4.38 -8.78
N LYS A 231 5.61 3.81 -9.80
CA LYS A 231 6.35 2.53 -9.71
C LYS A 231 7.38 2.48 -8.58
N GLU A 232 8.12 3.56 -8.36
CA GLU A 232 9.16 3.65 -7.32
C GLU A 232 8.61 3.72 -5.89
N ARG A 233 7.33 4.07 -5.74
CA ARG A 233 6.66 4.27 -4.44
C ARG A 233 5.50 3.31 -4.21
N ARG A 234 5.35 2.33 -5.11
CA ARG A 234 4.41 1.23 -4.96
C ARG A 234 4.76 0.44 -3.70
N CYS A 235 3.79 0.30 -2.81
CA CYS A 235 3.95 -0.48 -1.61
C CYS A 235 3.73 -1.97 -1.87
N ILE A 236 4.22 -2.77 -0.94
CA ILE A 236 3.94 -4.20 -0.79
C ILE A 236 3.30 -4.44 0.57
N ASP A 237 2.80 -5.65 0.77
CA ASP A 237 2.51 -6.13 2.11
C ASP A 237 3.78 -6.74 2.69
N ALA A 238 4.39 -5.98 3.61
CA ALA A 238 5.64 -6.37 4.21
C ALA A 238 5.45 -7.63 5.06
N LYS A 239 6.42 -8.55 4.99
CA LYS A 239 6.44 -9.73 5.86
C LYS A 239 6.52 -9.31 7.32
N ASN A 240 5.72 -9.96 8.17
CA ASN A 240 5.89 -9.89 9.61
C ASN A 240 7.06 -10.80 10.02
N LEU A 241 8.10 -10.24 10.64
CA LEU A 241 9.30 -10.98 11.01
C LEU A 241 9.15 -11.80 12.29
N ALA A 242 8.11 -11.53 13.07
CA ALA A 242 7.76 -12.28 14.26
C ALA A 242 6.23 -12.43 14.31
N PRO A 243 5.60 -13.23 13.42
CA PRO A 243 4.16 -13.43 13.43
C PRO A 243 3.72 -14.28 14.63
N ALA A 244 2.49 -14.07 15.08
CA ALA A 244 1.88 -14.89 16.11
C ALA A 244 1.69 -16.30 15.55
N PRO A 245 1.74 -17.35 16.38
CA PRO A 245 1.59 -18.72 15.91
C PRO A 245 0.33 -18.98 15.07
N ASN A 246 -0.74 -18.21 15.30
CA ASN A 246 -2.03 -18.32 14.61
C ASN A 246 -2.26 -17.22 13.55
N ASP A 247 -1.27 -16.39 13.24
CA ASP A 247 -1.37 -15.40 12.16
C ASP A 247 -1.22 -16.11 10.81
N VAL A 248 -2.36 -16.30 10.14
CA VAL A 248 -2.45 -16.98 8.85
C VAL A 248 -1.75 -16.18 7.74
N SER A 249 -1.78 -14.85 7.82
CA SER A 249 -1.20 -13.99 6.79
C SER A 249 0.33 -14.03 6.81
N LYS A 250 0.93 -14.06 8.00
CA LYS A 250 2.38 -13.84 8.23
C LYS A 250 2.85 -12.49 7.66
N LEU A 251 1.92 -11.57 7.43
CA LEU A 251 2.14 -10.24 6.88
C LEU A 251 1.94 -9.19 7.96
N CYS A 252 2.45 -8.01 7.68
CA CYS A 252 2.37 -6.91 8.59
C CYS A 252 1.05 -6.16 8.43
N TYR A 253 0.03 -6.61 9.16
CA TYR A 253 -1.27 -5.94 9.23
C TYR A 253 -1.62 -5.39 10.62
N HIS A 254 -0.85 -5.76 11.65
CA HIS A 254 -1.22 -5.51 13.04
C HIS A 254 -0.50 -4.29 13.63
N TYR A 255 -1.20 -3.59 14.53
CA TYR A 255 -0.63 -2.51 15.33
C TYR A 255 0.16 -3.04 16.55
N HIS A 256 -0.14 -4.23 17.06
CA HIS A 256 0.20 -4.63 18.43
C HIS A 256 1.36 -5.66 18.54
N TRP A 257 2.09 -5.60 19.66
CA TRP A 257 3.16 -6.54 20.11
C TRP A 257 4.38 -6.70 19.16
N SER A 258 5.12 -7.81 19.31
CA SER A 258 6.21 -8.28 18.44
C SER A 258 5.84 -8.32 16.95
N ASN A 259 4.55 -8.36 16.66
CA ASN A 259 3.95 -8.51 15.33
C ASN A 259 3.56 -7.16 14.72
N SER A 260 3.88 -6.06 15.40
CA SER A 260 3.47 -4.72 15.00
C SER A 260 4.21 -4.25 13.75
N CYS A 261 3.49 -3.53 12.89
CA CYS A 261 4.10 -2.79 11.77
C CYS A 261 4.93 -1.59 12.18
N ALA A 262 4.87 -1.19 13.44
CA ALA A 262 5.85 -0.27 14.00
C ALA A 262 7.23 -0.93 14.20
N ASN A 263 7.32 -2.27 14.26
CA ASN A 263 8.53 -3.01 14.65
C ASN A 263 9.26 -3.68 13.48
N ILE A 264 8.73 -3.63 12.25
CA ILE A 264 9.46 -4.11 11.07
C ILE A 264 10.68 -3.20 10.79
N PRO A 265 11.71 -3.68 10.06
CA PRO A 265 12.87 -2.86 9.71
C PRO A 265 12.49 -1.56 9.01
N ASP A 266 13.19 -0.48 9.31
CA ASP A 266 12.85 0.86 8.81
C ASP A 266 12.83 0.93 7.28
N ALA A 267 13.76 0.26 6.61
CA ALA A 267 13.77 0.05 5.16
C ALA A 267 12.42 -0.43 4.60
N MET A 268 11.74 -1.33 5.31
CA MET A 268 10.47 -1.93 4.90
C MET A 268 9.27 -1.04 5.21
N LYS A 269 9.35 -0.19 6.24
CA LYS A 269 8.24 0.65 6.70
C LYS A 269 7.72 1.59 5.62
N ILE A 270 8.61 2.26 4.88
CA ILE A 270 8.22 3.19 3.81
C ILE A 270 7.74 2.51 2.54
N SER A 271 7.84 1.19 2.45
CA SER A 271 7.31 0.38 1.35
C SER A 271 6.14 -0.50 1.77
N ASN A 272 5.69 -0.44 3.03
CA ASN A 272 4.57 -1.24 3.51
C ASN A 272 3.26 -0.45 3.39
N ALA A 273 2.25 -1.01 2.71
CA ALA A 273 0.96 -0.35 2.52
C ALA A 273 0.26 -0.09 3.86
N GLN A 274 0.34 -1.05 4.78
CA GLN A 274 -0.24 -0.92 6.11
C GLN A 274 0.37 0.23 6.92
N ASN A 275 1.68 0.46 6.84
CA ASN A 275 2.35 1.57 7.52
C ASN A 275 1.85 2.93 7.02
N MET A 276 1.55 3.07 5.71
CA MET A 276 0.95 4.28 5.16
C MET A 276 -0.42 4.55 5.77
N ALA A 277 -1.27 3.53 5.83
CA ALA A 277 -2.61 3.63 6.39
C ALA A 277 -2.58 3.93 7.91
N PHE A 278 -1.70 3.27 8.66
CA PHE A 278 -1.51 3.54 10.09
C PHE A 278 -0.95 4.92 10.38
N PHE A 279 0.01 5.42 9.58
CA PHE A 279 0.48 6.80 9.71
C PHE A 279 -0.69 7.79 9.56
N ALA A 280 -1.51 7.61 8.51
CA ALA A 280 -2.66 8.47 8.27
C ALA A 280 -3.68 8.40 9.41
N LEU A 281 -3.94 7.21 9.96
CA LEU A 281 -4.81 7.04 11.12
C LEU A 281 -4.24 7.73 12.36
N GLU A 282 -2.96 7.51 12.67
CA GLU A 282 -2.29 8.06 13.86
C GLU A 282 -2.37 9.58 13.87
N VAL A 283 -2.02 10.24 12.76
CA VAL A 283 -2.03 11.71 12.70
C VAL A 283 -3.43 12.30 12.54
N THR A 284 -4.40 11.52 12.08
CA THR A 284 -5.81 11.92 12.07
C THR A 284 -6.39 11.86 13.49
N ALA A 285 -6.08 10.80 14.22
CA ALA A 285 -6.50 10.63 15.60
C ALA A 285 -5.80 11.63 16.52
N ASN A 286 -4.48 11.75 16.43
CA ASN A 286 -3.64 12.55 17.32
C ASN A 286 -2.69 13.46 16.50
N PRO A 287 -3.17 14.60 15.97
CA PRO A 287 -2.37 15.44 15.07
C PRO A 287 -1.04 15.93 15.65
N THR A 288 -0.96 16.11 16.96
CA THR A 288 0.26 16.54 17.67
C THR A 288 1.42 15.56 17.53
N THR A 289 1.15 14.26 17.36
CA THR A 289 2.19 13.24 17.15
C THR A 289 2.90 13.39 15.80
N GLY A 290 2.27 14.07 14.84
CA GLY A 290 2.84 14.40 13.54
C GLY A 290 3.61 15.72 13.51
N GLU A 291 3.66 16.45 14.63
CA GLU A 291 4.38 17.71 14.70
C GLU A 291 5.87 17.50 15.04
N PRO A 292 6.78 18.33 14.50
CA PRO A 292 8.18 18.30 14.89
C PRO A 292 8.33 18.63 16.38
N SER A 293 9.24 17.97 17.09
CA SER A 293 9.54 18.33 18.47
C SER A 293 10.08 19.77 18.54
N LYS A 294 9.77 20.49 19.62
CA LYS A 294 10.18 21.90 19.79
C LYS A 294 11.70 22.09 19.74
N GLU A 295 12.46 21.07 20.15
CA GLU A 295 13.93 21.06 20.19
C GLU A 295 14.59 20.98 18.81
N GLN A 296 13.86 20.57 17.77
CA GLN A 296 14.40 20.38 16.42
C GLN A 296 14.00 21.52 15.44
N ARG A 297 13.55 22.67 15.98
CA ARG A 297 13.23 23.88 15.21
C ARG A 297 14.37 24.91 15.18
N GLN A 298 15.63 24.47 15.25
CA GLN A 298 16.75 25.38 15.04
C GLN A 298 17.25 25.26 13.60
N PRO A 299 17.47 26.40 12.90
CA PRO A 299 17.80 26.46 11.48
C PRO A 299 19.15 25.85 11.15
#